data_AF-A0A8J7VQA0-F1
#
_entry.id   AF-A0A8J7VQA0-F1
#
_cell.length_a   1.000
_cell.length_b   1.000
_cell.length_c   1.000
_cell.angle_alpha   90.00
_cell.angle_beta   90.00
_cell.angle_gamma   90.00
#
_symmetry.space_group_name_H-M   'P 1'
#
loop_
_entity.id
_entity.type
_entity.pdbx_description
1 polymer ?
#
loop_
_entity_poly.entity_id
_entity_poly.type
_entity_poly.pdbx_seq_one_letter_code
_entity_poly.pdbx_strand_id
1 'polypeptide(L)' 'MTNEFVAPVDRTPAAIYPEMVERNPVDISPEQLKFIQDHGSSLLTEAFYDQQMKITAETLLPLIK' A
#
# COMPACT_ATOMS: atom_id res chain seq x y z
N MET A 1 -9.57 15.64 6.51
CA MET A 1 -8.12 15.49 6.26
C MET A 1 -7.97 14.23 5.43
N THR A 2 -7.29 14.31 4.30
CA THR A 2 -6.99 13.13 3.47
C THR A 2 -5.57 12.71 3.78
N ASN A 3 -5.34 11.41 4.07
CA ASN A 3 -4.00 10.85 4.20
C ASN A 3 -3.64 10.14 2.90
N GLU A 4 -2.57 10.59 2.24
CA GLU A 4 -2.04 9.96 1.04
C GLU A 4 -0.60 9.56 1.30
N PHE A 5 -0.26 8.32 0.96
CA PHE A 5 1.12 7.84 1.01
C PHE A 5 1.46 7.11 -0.27
N VAL A 6 2.68 7.39 -0.78
CA VAL A 6 3.24 6.77 -1.98
C VAL A 6 4.25 5.72 -1.54
N ALA A 7 3.75 4.58 -1.06
CA ALA A 7 4.60 3.48 -0.64
C ALA A 7 5.28 2.84 -1.87
N PRO A 8 6.62 2.73 -1.90
CA PRO A 8 7.31 2.07 -3.01
C PRO A 8 6.99 0.57 -3.01
N VAL A 9 6.61 0.02 -4.16
CA VAL A 9 6.35 -1.42 -4.32
C VAL A 9 7.66 -2.13 -4.67
N ASP A 10 8.32 -2.69 -3.66
CA ASP A 10 9.53 -3.52 -3.83
C ASP A 10 9.18 -4.98 -4.16
N ARG A 11 9.43 -5.39 -5.41
CA ARG A 11 9.17 -6.76 -5.87
C ARG A 11 10.39 -7.68 -5.75
N THR A 12 11.47 -7.24 -5.12
CA THR A 12 12.68 -8.03 -4.94
C THR A 12 12.53 -9.01 -3.77
N PRO A 13 13.31 -10.11 -3.74
CA PRO A 13 13.36 -11.02 -2.59
C PRO A 13 13.85 -10.36 -1.29
N ALA A 14 14.41 -9.15 -1.35
CA ALA A 14 14.94 -8.41 -0.21
C ALA A 14 13.94 -7.37 0.34
N ALA A 15 12.69 -7.39 -0.12
CA ALA A 15 11.66 -6.47 0.33
C ALA A 15 11.50 -6.51 1.86
N ILE A 16 11.57 -5.35 2.49
CA ILE A 16 11.38 -5.20 3.94
C ILE A 16 9.92 -5.42 4.39
N TYR A 17 8.98 -5.35 3.45
CA TYR A 17 7.56 -5.66 3.61
C TYR A 17 7.15 -6.74 2.58
N PRO A 18 7.58 -8.00 2.76
CA PRO A 18 7.37 -9.06 1.76
C PRO A 18 5.88 -9.37 1.50
N GLU A 19 5.02 -9.05 2.46
CA GLU A 19 3.57 -9.18 2.42
C GLU A 19 2.81 -7.97 1.84
N MET A 20 3.50 -6.91 1.38
CA MET A 20 2.80 -5.68 0.98
C MET A 20 1.90 -5.84 -0.24
N VAL A 21 2.26 -6.74 -1.18
CA VAL A 21 1.50 -6.94 -2.43
C VAL A 21 0.41 -7.97 -2.20
N GLU A 22 -0.83 -7.63 -2.53
CA GLU A 22 -1.96 -8.55 -2.48
C GLU A 22 -1.80 -9.65 -3.54
N ARG A 23 -1.94 -10.90 -3.10
CA ARG A 23 -1.80 -12.10 -3.95
C ARG A 23 -3.07 -12.94 -3.96
N ASN A 24 -4.01 -12.67 -3.06
CA ASN A 24 -5.31 -13.31 -3.03
C ASN A 24 -6.22 -12.67 -4.10
N PRO A 25 -7.22 -13.41 -4.58
CA PRO A 25 -8.23 -12.85 -5.47
C PRO A 25 -8.94 -11.67 -4.81
N VAL A 26 -9.01 -10.55 -5.52
CA VAL A 26 -9.81 -9.39 -5.15
C VAL A 26 -10.83 -9.09 -6.24
N ASP A 27 -11.89 -8.38 -5.88
CA ASP A 27 -12.96 -7.98 -6.80
C ASP A 27 -12.49 -6.81 -7.69
N ILE A 28 -11.61 -7.12 -8.64
CA ILE A 28 -11.09 -6.19 -9.65
C ILE A 28 -11.09 -6.86 -11.02
N SER A 29 -11.53 -6.13 -12.04
CA SER A 29 -11.46 -6.63 -13.42
C SER A 29 -10.01 -6.74 -13.91
N PRO A 30 -9.72 -7.63 -14.87
CA PRO A 30 -8.41 -7.69 -15.52
C PRO A 30 -7.97 -6.35 -16.12
N GLU A 31 -8.89 -5.56 -16.67
CA GLU A 31 -8.62 -4.25 -17.26
C GLU A 31 -8.19 -3.23 -16.21
N GLN A 32 -8.88 -3.19 -15.06
CA GLN A 32 -8.51 -2.32 -13.94
C GLN A 32 -7.16 -2.74 -13.33
N LEU A 33 -6.91 -4.05 -13.17
CA LEU A 33 -5.63 -4.55 -12.70
C LEU A 33 -4.50 -4.14 -13.66
N LYS A 34 -4.71 -4.29 -14.97
CA LYS A 34 -3.75 -3.88 -15.99
C LYS A 34 -3.49 -2.38 -15.93
N PHE A 35 -4.53 -1.56 -15.78
CA PHE A 35 -4.38 -0.12 -15.61
C PHE A 35 -3.47 0.21 -14.41
N ILE A 36 -3.69 -0.41 -13.25
CA ILE A 36 -2.87 -0.20 -12.05
C ILE A 36 -1.39 -0.56 -12.32
N GLN A 37 -1.15 -1.69 -12.97
CA GLN A 37 0.20 -2.17 -13.28
C GLN A 37 0.93 -1.29 -14.30
N ASP A 38 0.23 -0.85 -15.35
CA ASP A 38 0.78 0.04 -16.40
C ASP A 38 1.18 1.41 -15.83
N HIS A 39 0.57 1.81 -14.71
CA HIS A 39 0.91 3.04 -13.97
C HIS A 39 1.92 2.80 -12.85
N GLY A 40 2.62 1.66 -12.86
CA GLY A 40 3.69 1.35 -11.90
C GLY A 40 3.21 1.08 -10.47
N SER A 41 1.91 0.88 -10.28
CA SER A 41 1.30 0.64 -8.97
C SER A 41 1.03 -0.85 -8.73
N SER A 42 0.47 -1.17 -7.57
CA SER A 42 0.08 -2.53 -7.22
C SER A 42 -1.12 -2.53 -6.27
N LEU A 43 -1.70 -3.71 -6.08
CA LEU A 43 -2.71 -3.95 -5.05
C LEU A 43 -1.96 -4.19 -3.74
N LEU A 44 -2.36 -3.48 -2.69
CA LEU A 44 -1.75 -3.60 -1.37
C LEU A 44 -2.62 -4.47 -0.46
N THR A 45 -1.97 -5.24 0.42
CA THR A 45 -2.69 -5.96 1.46
C THR A 45 -3.25 -4.99 2.50
N GLU A 46 -4.37 -5.37 3.12
CA GLU A 46 -4.99 -4.59 4.20
C GLU A 46 -4.02 -4.40 5.38
N ALA A 47 -3.30 -5.46 5.76
CA ALA A 47 -2.31 -5.40 6.84
C ALA A 47 -1.20 -4.36 6.58
N PHE A 48 -0.70 -4.27 5.34
CA PHE A 48 0.27 -3.26 4.98
C PHE A 48 -0.35 -1.86 5.00
N TYR A 49 -1.56 -1.68 4.47
CA TYR A 49 -2.27 -0.40 4.54
C TYR A 49 -2.48 0.08 5.98
N ASP A 50 -2.92 -0.81 6.88
CA ASP A 50 -3.11 -0.53 8.31
C ASP A 50 -1.80 -0.11 8.98
N GLN A 51 -0.70 -0.76 8.63
CA GLN A 51 0.62 -0.41 9.14
C GLN A 51 1.03 1.00 8.70
N GLN A 52 0.79 1.36 7.43
CA GLN A 52 1.08 2.71 6.93
C GLN A 52 0.23 3.76 7.63
N MET A 53 -1.07 3.50 7.83
CA MET A 53 -1.97 4.37 8.59
C MET A 53 -1.52 4.54 10.04
N LYS A 54 -1.09 3.46 10.68
CA LYS A 54 -0.55 3.48 12.04
C LYS A 54 0.72 4.34 12.10
N ILE A 55 1.68 4.14 11.20
CA ILE A 55 2.91 4.94 11.14
C ILE A 55 2.58 6.42 10.96
N THR A 56 1.64 6.76 10.07
CA THR A 56 1.17 8.15 9.91
C THR A 56 0.60 8.70 11.21
N ALA A 57 -0.30 7.96 11.87
CA ALA A 57 -0.94 8.41 13.11
C ALA A 57 0.07 8.59 14.24
N GLU A 58 0.96 7.61 14.46
CA GLU A 58 2.02 7.68 15.48
C GLU A 58 2.99 8.84 15.23
N THR A 59 3.21 9.20 13.95
CA THR A 59 4.05 10.35 13.58
C THR A 59 3.33 11.67 13.80
N LEU A 60 2.06 11.79 13.41
CA LEU A 60 1.34 13.06 13.39
C LEU A 60 0.66 13.41 14.70
N LEU A 61 0.10 12.43 15.44
CA LEU A 61 -0.64 12.69 16.67
C LEU A 61 0.17 13.50 17.71
N PRO A 62 1.47 13.26 17.95
CA PRO A 62 2.27 14.07 18.86
C PRO A 62 2.46 15.53 18.41
N LEU A 63 2.25 15.81 17.13
CA LEU A 63 2.44 17.13 16.51
C LEU A 63 1.14 17.95 16.45
N ILE A 64 0.00 17.32 16.68
CA ILE A 64 -1.32 17.97 16.72
C ILE A 64 -1.55 18.47 18.16
N LYS A 65 -1.81 19.77 18.31
CA LYS A 65 -2.08 20.45 19.59
C LYS A 65 -3.56 20.58 19.89
#